data_AF-A0A927MRY5-F1
#
_entry.id   AF-A0A927MRY5-F1
#
_cell.length_a   1.000
_cell.length_b   1.000
_cell.length_c   1.000
_cell.angle_alpha   90.00
_cell.angle_beta   90.00
_cell.angle_gamma   90.00
#
_symmetry.space_group_name_H-M   'P 1'
#
loop_
_entity.id
_entity.type
_entity.pdbx_description
1 polymer ?
#
loop_
_entity_poly.entity_id
_entity_poly.type
_entity_poly.pdbx_seq_one_letter_code
_entity_poly.pdbx_strand_id
1 'polypeptide(L)'
;MINSTDPDFRVCQISFDTLLEIQSEAEDRGLATRWTSVDALRGQVKEEVVVLESLMREIQGGSVRAYRCLLLFSKVDGRDAGGVATIDPEPNESYRVSRWQTRCPVAVGR
;
A
#
# COMPACT_ATOMS: atom_id res chain seq x y z
N MET A 1 -4.96 -8.94 -18.49
CA MET A 1 -4.91 -7.61 -19.14
C MET A 1 -5.39 -6.62 -18.10
N ILE A 2 -4.54 -5.68 -17.68
CA ILE A 2 -4.91 -4.65 -16.69
C ILE A 2 -5.80 -3.63 -17.41
N ASN A 3 -7.02 -3.41 -16.92
CA ASN A 3 -7.91 -2.41 -17.48
C ASN A 3 -7.60 -1.07 -16.79
N SER A 4 -7.09 -0.08 -17.53
CA SER A 4 -6.72 1.23 -17.00
C SER A 4 -7.89 2.04 -16.45
N THR A 5 -9.14 1.61 -16.69
CA THR A 5 -10.35 2.21 -16.11
C THR A 5 -10.90 1.42 -14.93
N ASP A 6 -10.21 0.38 -14.47
CA ASP A 6 -10.62 -0.36 -13.27
C ASP A 6 -10.41 0.56 -12.05
N PRO A 7 -11.48 0.96 -11.35
CA PRO A 7 -11.41 1.95 -10.28
C PRO A 7 -10.56 1.49 -9.08
N ASP A 8 -10.18 0.21 -9.04
CA ASP A 8 -9.31 -0.34 -8.01
C ASP A 8 -7.82 -0.19 -8.33
N PHE A 9 -7.46 0.08 -9.59
CA PHE A 9 -6.09 0.33 -10.03
C PHE A 9 -5.78 1.83 -9.92
N ARG A 10 -5.41 2.26 -8.72
CA ARG A 10 -5.06 3.65 -8.40
C ARG A 10 -3.65 3.76 -7.88
N VAL A 11 -3.03 4.91 -8.17
CA VAL A 11 -1.81 5.38 -7.52
C VAL A 11 -2.22 6.38 -6.43
N CYS A 12 -1.78 6.13 -5.21
CA CYS A 12 -2.11 6.92 -4.02
C CYS A 12 -0.83 7.28 -3.26
N GLN A 13 -0.84 8.43 -2.59
CA GLN A 13 0.20 8.82 -1.65
C GLN A 13 -0.28 8.56 -0.22
N ILE A 14 0.46 7.77 0.54
CA ILE A 14 0.10 7.43 1.93
C ILE A 14 1.19 7.93 2.88
N SER A 15 0.79 8.34 4.08
CA SER A 15 1.76 8.68 5.13
C SER A 15 2.48 7.43 5.64
N PHE A 16 3.71 7.62 6.10
CA PHE A 16 4.47 6.60 6.81
C PHE A 16 3.68 5.91 7.93
N ASP A 17 2.93 6.67 8.74
CA ASP A 17 2.08 6.10 9.80
C ASP A 17 1.04 5.12 9.27
N THR A 18 0.46 5.39 8.10
CA THR A 18 -0.52 4.47 7.51
C THR A 18 0.13 3.24 6.89
N LEU A 19 1.38 3.36 6.42
CA LEU A 19 2.17 2.18 6.05
C LEU A 19 2.46 1.30 7.28
N LEU A 20 2.72 1.90 8.45
CA LEU A 20 2.90 1.14 9.70
C LEU A 20 1.60 0.43 10.13
N GLU A 21 0.45 1.10 10.01
CA GLU A 21 -0.86 0.49 10.27
C GLU A 21 -1.09 -0.75 9.39
N ILE A 22 -0.85 -0.63 8.07
CA ILE A 22 -0.98 -1.78 7.14
C ILE A 22 -0.04 -2.92 7.54
N GLN A 23 1.23 -2.61 7.84
CA GLN A 23 2.21 -3.62 8.23
C GLN A 23 1.79 -4.33 9.53
N SER A 24 1.35 -3.57 10.54
CA SER A 24 0.89 -4.12 11.82
C SER A 24 -0.32 -5.04 11.64
N GLU A 25 -1.31 -4.61 10.86
CA GLU A 25 -2.51 -5.42 10.59
C GLU A 25 -2.16 -6.71 9.83
N ALA A 26 -1.19 -6.64 8.92
CA ALA A 26 -0.73 -7.80 8.18
C ALA A 26 0.04 -8.78 9.08
N GLU A 27 0.88 -8.30 9.99
CA GLU A 27 1.55 -9.12 11.02
C GLU A 27 0.54 -9.83 11.92
N ASP A 28 -0.45 -9.11 12.46
CA ASP A 28 -1.48 -9.64 13.34
C ASP A 28 -2.31 -10.76 12.67
N ARG A 29 -2.42 -10.71 11.33
CA ARG A 29 -3.21 -11.64 10.53
C ARG A 29 -2.38 -12.71 9.83
N GLY A 30 -1.06 -12.69 10.00
CA GLY A 30 -0.14 -13.59 9.31
C GLY A 30 -0.16 -13.44 7.78
N LEU A 31 -0.51 -12.25 7.27
CA LEU A 31 -0.43 -11.93 5.86
C LEU A 31 1.03 -11.66 5.46
N ALA A 32 1.36 -11.98 4.21
CA ALA A 32 2.72 -11.79 3.71
C ALA A 32 3.02 -10.31 3.51
N THR A 33 4.06 -9.81 4.19
CA THR A 33 4.62 -8.48 3.96
C THR A 33 6.09 -8.56 3.60
N ARG A 34 6.63 -7.47 3.06
CA ARG A 34 8.07 -7.40 2.72
C ARG A 34 8.97 -7.41 3.95
N TRP A 35 8.49 -6.84 5.06
CA TRP A 35 9.23 -6.69 6.31
C TRP A 35 8.78 -7.71 7.33
N THR A 36 9.73 -8.26 8.08
CA THR A 36 9.45 -9.27 9.11
C THR A 36 8.82 -8.70 10.37
N SER A 37 8.89 -7.38 10.56
CA SER A 37 8.30 -6.65 11.68
C SER A 37 8.12 -5.16 11.35
N VAL A 38 7.29 -4.47 12.12
CA VAL A 38 7.15 -3.01 12.11
C VAL A 38 8.50 -2.32 12.34
N ASP A 39 9.34 -2.86 13.24
CA ASP A 39 10.68 -2.32 13.50
C ASP A 39 11.61 -2.48 12.29
N ALA A 40 11.51 -3.61 11.57
CA ALA A 40 12.28 -3.82 10.34
C ALA A 40 11.86 -2.84 9.23
N LEU A 41 10.58 -2.45 9.19
CA LEU A 41 10.08 -1.42 8.30
C LEU A 41 10.67 -0.05 8.67
N ARG A 42 10.61 0.35 9.94
CA ARG A 42 11.18 1.62 10.44
C ARG A 42 12.68 1.75 10.16
N GLY A 43 13.43 0.65 10.24
CA GLY A 43 14.86 0.66 9.92
C GLY A 43 15.19 0.79 8.43
N GLN A 44 14.21 0.60 7.53
CA GLN A 44 14.46 0.51 6.08
C GLN A 44 13.78 1.62 5.28
N VAL A 45 12.70 2.20 5.79
CA VAL A 45 11.86 3.17 5.09
C VAL A 45 11.95 4.52 5.80
N LYS A 46 12.24 5.61 5.05
CA LYS A 46 12.21 6.97 5.60
C LYS A 46 10.80 7.34 6.05
N GLU A 47 10.72 8.10 7.13
CA GLU A 47 9.45 8.62 7.68
C GLU A 47 8.90 9.77 6.82
N GLU A 48 8.48 9.46 5.60
CA GLU A 48 7.94 10.40 4.61
C GLU A 48 6.70 9.83 3.89
N VAL A 49 6.19 10.56 2.91
CA VAL A 49 5.12 10.07 2.05
C VAL A 49 5.65 8.95 1.16
N VAL A 50 4.91 7.85 1.09
CA VAL A 50 5.20 6.73 0.19
C VAL A 50 4.09 6.61 -0.86
N VAL A 51 4.43 6.08 -2.04
CA VAL A 51 3.46 5.88 -3.11
C VAL A 51 3.00 4.42 -3.08
N LEU A 52 1.69 4.22 -3.09
CA LEU A 52 1.03 2.91 -3.14
C LEU A 52 0.27 2.80 -4.46
N GLU A 53 0.48 1.72 -5.20
CA GLU A 53 -0.23 1.40 -6.43
C GLU A 53 -0.87 0.01 -6.32
N SER A 54 -2.16 -0.11 -6.61
CA SER A 54 -2.79 -1.44 -6.69
C SER A 54 -2.24 -2.21 -7.89
N LEU A 55 -1.72 -3.42 -7.67
CA LEU A 55 -1.12 -4.26 -8.70
C LEU A 55 -2.01 -5.45 -9.10
N MET A 56 -2.64 -6.10 -8.12
CA MET A 56 -3.54 -7.23 -8.36
C MET A 56 -4.70 -7.24 -7.34
N ARG A 57 -5.81 -7.84 -7.76
CA ARG A 57 -6.99 -8.11 -6.94
C ARG A 57 -7.45 -9.54 -7.19
N GLU A 58 -7.59 -10.33 -6.14
CA GLU A 58 -8.23 -11.65 -6.19
C GLU A 58 -9.71 -11.49 -5.85
N ILE A 59 -10.59 -11.99 -6.71
CA ILE A 59 -12.04 -12.04 -6.47
C ILE A 59 -12.44 -13.51 -6.31
N GLN A 60 -13.13 -13.83 -5.22
CA GLN A 60 -13.71 -15.14 -4.98
C GLN A 60 -15.18 -14.98 -4.59
N GLY A 61 -16.09 -15.67 -5.28
CA GLY A 61 -17.53 -15.61 -4.99
C GLY A 61 -18.16 -14.22 -5.14
N GLY A 62 -17.56 -13.35 -5.96
CA GLY A 62 -18.04 -11.97 -6.17
C GLY A 62 -17.50 -10.95 -5.15
N SER A 63 -16.77 -11.39 -4.14
CA SER A 63 -16.13 -10.53 -3.14
C SER A 63 -14.62 -10.49 -3.33
N VAL A 64 -14.01 -9.36 -2.95
CA VAL A 64 -12.55 -9.26 -2.96
C VAL A 64 -11.97 -10.07 -1.81
N ARG A 65 -11.05 -10.96 -2.15
CA ARG A 65 -10.36 -11.83 -1.21
C ARG A 65 -8.95 -11.38 -0.88
N ALA A 66 -8.29 -10.69 -1.80
CA ALA A 66 -6.95 -10.18 -1.57
C ALA A 66 -6.68 -9.00 -2.51
N TYR A 67 -5.93 -8.03 -1.99
CA TYR A 67 -5.24 -7.04 -2.82
C TYR A 67 -3.74 -7.29 -2.71
N ARG A 68 -3.04 -7.06 -3.81
CA ARG A 68 -1.59 -6.88 -3.80
C ARG A 68 -1.30 -5.49 -4.34
N CYS A 69 -0.56 -4.72 -3.56
CA CYS A 69 -0.14 -3.38 -3.93
C CYS A 69 1.39 -3.34 -4.10
N LEU A 70 1.85 -2.46 -4.99
CA LEU A 70 3.22 -2.01 -5.07
C LEU A 70 3.41 -0.78 -4.19
N LEU A 71 4.53 -0.72 -3.49
CA LEU A 71 4.94 0.38 -2.64
C LEU A 71 6.26 0.94 -3.17
N LEU A 72 6.31 2.24 -3.42
CA LEU A 72 7.52 2.99 -3.72
C LEU A 72 7.82 3.94 -2.56
N PHE A 73 9.04 3.89 -2.06
CA PHE A 73 9.46 4.60 -0.84
C PHE A 73 10.94 4.99 -0.89
N SER A 74 11.36 5.96 -0.09
CA SER A 74 12.80 6.24 0.10
C SER A 74 13.38 5.40 1.23
N LYS A 75 14.64 4.96 1.08
CA LYS A 75 15.34 4.20 2.11
C LYS A 75 16.07 5.10 3.11
N VAL A 76 16.13 4.70 4.38
CA VAL A 76 16.83 5.44 5.46
C VAL A 76 18.29 5.74 5.09
N ASP A 77 19.00 4.76 4.54
CA ASP A 77 20.46 4.81 4.35
C ASP A 77 20.92 5.36 2.99
N GLY A 78 19.98 5.70 2.09
CA GLY A 78 20.28 6.02 0.69
C GLY A 78 20.23 7.51 0.37
N ARG A 79 21.36 8.07 -0.10
CA ARG A 79 21.36 9.27 -0.95
C ARG A 79 20.69 8.89 -2.27
N ASP A 80 19.52 9.47 -2.53
CA ASP A 80 18.77 9.40 -3.79
C ASP A 80 18.31 8.02 -4.28
N ALA A 81 18.35 6.97 -3.45
CA ALA A 81 17.88 5.63 -3.80
C ALA A 81 16.53 5.29 -3.14
N GLY A 82 15.53 5.01 -3.98
CA GLY A 82 14.24 4.46 -3.57
C GLY A 82 14.24 2.94 -3.44
N GLY A 83 13.19 2.40 -2.85
CA GLY A 83 12.86 0.98 -2.81
C GLY A 83 11.49 0.71 -3.39
N VAL A 84 11.32 -0.50 -3.95
CA VAL A 84 10.02 -1.03 -4.37
C VAL A 84 9.75 -2.31 -3.61
N ALA A 85 8.53 -2.45 -3.09
CA ALA A 85 8.08 -3.64 -2.37
C ALA A 85 6.63 -3.98 -2.72
N THR A 86 6.22 -5.22 -2.51
CA THR A 86 4.80 -5.60 -2.52
C THR A 86 4.27 -5.67 -1.10
N ILE A 87 3.03 -5.27 -0.91
CA ILE A 87 2.30 -5.40 0.35
C ILE A 87 0.88 -5.86 0.07
N ASP A 88 0.38 -6.75 0.93
CA ASP A 88 -0.95 -7.35 0.80
C ASP A 88 -1.84 -6.79 1.94
N PRO A 89 -2.57 -5.67 1.73
CA PRO A 89 -3.45 -5.10 2.74
C PRO A 89 -4.71 -5.95 2.94
N GLU A 90 -5.38 -5.80 4.09
CA GLU A 90 -6.61 -6.52 4.35
C GLU A 90 -7.70 -6.17 3.31
N PRO A 91 -8.39 -7.17 2.73
CA PRO A 91 -9.49 -6.97 1.80
C PRO A 91 -10.82 -6.69 2.56
N ASN A 92 -10.88 -5.67 3.41
CA ASN A 92 -12.15 -5.32 4.08
C ASN A 92 -12.88 -4.16 3.35
N GLU A 93 -14.19 -4.03 3.57
CA GLU A 93 -14.95 -2.93 2.94
C GLU A 93 -14.55 -1.54 3.44
N SER A 94 -13.84 -1.43 4.58
CA SER A 94 -13.28 -0.17 5.09
C SER A 94 -11.97 0.24 4.41
N TYR A 95 -11.31 -0.70 3.69
CA TYR A 95 -10.23 -0.47 2.73
C TYR A 95 -10.75 -0.13 1.33
N ARG A 96 -12.09 -0.09 1.11
CA ARG A 96 -12.62 0.68 -0.02
C ARG A 96 -11.95 2.03 0.03
N VAL A 97 -11.55 2.46 -1.16
CA VAL A 97 -10.85 3.69 -1.46
C VAL A 97 -11.38 4.92 -0.70
N SER A 98 -12.55 4.91 -0.04
CA SER A 98 -13.08 5.93 0.87
C SER A 98 -12.19 6.33 2.06
N ARG A 99 -11.47 5.41 2.74
CA ARG A 99 -10.55 5.79 3.85
C ARG A 99 -9.24 6.40 3.32
N TRP A 100 -8.82 5.99 2.13
CA TRP A 100 -7.70 6.57 1.39
C TRP A 100 -8.09 7.83 0.59
N GLN A 101 -9.37 7.99 0.21
CA GLN A 101 -9.94 9.12 -0.56
C GLN A 101 -10.07 10.38 0.29
N THR A 102 -10.32 10.23 1.59
CA THR A 102 -10.37 11.38 2.51
C THR A 102 -8.98 11.89 2.89
N ARG A 103 -7.92 11.10 2.66
CA ARG A 103 -6.52 11.49 2.93
C ARG A 103 -5.66 11.72 1.68
N CYS A 104 -6.03 11.19 0.52
CA CYS A 104 -5.42 11.50 -0.77
C CYS A 104 -6.31 12.51 -1.51
N PRO A 105 -5.99 13.81 -1.55
CA PRO A 105 -6.55 14.65 -2.59
C PRO A 105 -6.06 14.06 -3.90
N VAL A 106 -7.00 13.60 -4.72
CA VAL A 106 -6.71 13.20 -6.11
C VAL A 106 -5.91 14.36 -6.70
N ALA A 107 -4.67 14.10 -7.12
CA ALA A 107 -3.93 15.07 -7.92
C ALA A 107 -4.68 15.17 -9.25
N VAL A 108 -5.65 16.08 -9.30
CA VAL A 108 -6.30 16.50 -10.54
C VAL A 108 -5.21 17.21 -11.32
N GLY A 109 -4.56 16.47 -12.23
CA GLY A 109 -3.69 17.05 -13.24
C GLY A 109 -4.46 18.17 -13.95
N ARG A 110 -3.84 19.35 -14.01
CA ARG A 110 -4.24 20.41 -14.93
C ARG A 110 -3.78 20.08 -16.33
#